data_AF-A0A3L8STQ8-F1
#
_entry.id   AF-A0A3L8STQ8-F1
#
_cell.length_a   1.000
_cell.length_b   1.000
_cell.length_c   1.000
_cell.angle_alpha   90.00
_cell.angle_beta   90.00
_cell.angle_gamma   90.00
#
_symmetry.space_group_name_H-M   'P 1'
#
loop_
_entity.id
_entity.type
_entity.pdbx_description
1 polymer ?
#
loop_
_entity_poly.entity_id
_entity_poly.type
_entity_poly.pdbx_seq_one_letter_code
_entity_poly.pdbx_strand_id
1 'polypeptide(L)'
;AKGKERQWLRHQAVGELDDAKIIDGLTGEKAIYKRLFSFPVSTGFSRVVFPCQPGSPQQKPKRLRLVVDVSGSMYRFNGVDGRLERSMEAVCMVMEAFENYEHKFKYDIVGHSGDGFNIALVGCDKVPKNNKQRLEILKTMHAHAQFCMSGDHTLEGTEHAIQEIAKEEADEYFVIVLSDANLERYGIPPSRFAQVLTTNTQVNAFAIFIGSLGDQADRLQRTLPAGRSFIAMDTKEIPQILQQIFTSTMLSSA
;
A
#
# COMPACT_ATOMS: atom_id res chain seq x y z
N ALA A 1 -14.59 20.18 -19.90
CA ALA A 1 -15.89 20.31 -19.21
C ALA A 1 -15.82 19.52 -17.90
N LYS A 2 -15.83 20.20 -16.75
CA LYS A 2 -15.59 19.59 -15.44
C LYS A 2 -16.86 18.90 -14.93
N GLY A 3 -16.75 17.60 -14.65
CA GLY A 3 -17.80 16.79 -14.04
C GLY A 3 -18.10 17.29 -12.62
N LYS A 4 -19.35 17.64 -12.39
CA LYS A 4 -19.90 18.14 -11.12
C LYS A 4 -19.80 17.03 -10.06
N GLU A 5 -19.26 17.36 -8.89
CA GLU A 5 -19.25 16.47 -7.73
C GLU A 5 -20.68 16.06 -7.35
N ARG A 6 -20.88 14.76 -7.18
CA ARG A 6 -22.17 14.12 -6.90
C ARG A 6 -22.15 13.68 -5.44
N GLN A 7 -23.05 14.21 -4.63
CA GLN A 7 -23.21 13.80 -3.24
C GLN A 7 -24.62 13.23 -3.02
N TRP A 8 -24.69 12.09 -2.34
CA TRP A 8 -25.93 11.42 -1.99
C TRP A 8 -26.42 11.91 -0.62
N LEU A 9 -27.61 12.51 -0.57
CA LEU A 9 -28.27 12.76 0.72
C LEU A 9 -28.95 11.49 1.21
N ARG A 10 -28.57 11.00 2.39
CA ARG A 10 -29.18 9.85 3.07
C ARG A 10 -30.35 10.30 3.96
N HIS A 11 -31.08 9.35 4.56
CA HIS A 11 -32.23 9.59 5.46
C HIS A 11 -33.42 10.31 4.83
N GLN A 12 -33.71 10.03 3.56
CA GLN A 12 -34.84 10.57 2.84
C GLN A 12 -36.04 9.63 2.94
N ALA A 13 -37.24 10.22 2.94
CA ALA A 13 -38.49 9.45 2.90
C ALA A 13 -38.85 8.97 1.48
N VAL A 14 -38.16 9.48 0.46
CA VAL A 14 -38.39 9.19 -0.96
C VAL A 14 -37.05 9.20 -1.69
N GLY A 15 -36.75 8.15 -2.46
CA GLY A 15 -35.50 8.04 -3.22
C GLY A 15 -35.13 6.59 -3.55
N GLU A 16 -33.86 6.36 -3.84
CA GLU A 16 -33.29 5.01 -3.99
C GLU A 16 -33.09 4.38 -2.60
N LEU A 17 -33.28 3.07 -2.44
CA LEU A 17 -33.11 2.42 -1.14
C LEU A 17 -31.62 2.49 -0.70
N ASP A 18 -31.38 2.80 0.57
CA ASP A 18 -30.03 2.76 1.15
C ASP A 18 -29.74 1.36 1.68
N ASP A 19 -28.78 0.66 1.08
CA ASP A 19 -28.43 -0.73 1.42
C ASP A 19 -27.99 -0.88 2.89
N ALA A 20 -27.48 0.20 3.49
CA ALA A 20 -27.11 0.24 4.91
C ALA A 20 -28.33 0.26 5.86
N LYS A 21 -29.54 0.53 5.36
CA LYS A 21 -30.78 0.71 6.14
C LYS A 21 -31.88 -0.31 5.80
N ILE A 22 -31.51 -1.42 5.18
CA ILE A 22 -32.44 -2.49 4.82
C ILE A 22 -33.15 -3.07 6.06
N ILE A 23 -32.43 -3.18 7.19
CA ILE A 23 -32.97 -3.67 8.45
C ILE A 23 -33.98 -2.68 9.05
N ASP A 24 -33.69 -1.37 8.99
CA ASP A 24 -34.60 -0.29 9.43
C ASP A 24 -35.88 -0.23 8.57
N GLY A 25 -35.79 -0.61 7.30
CA GLY A 25 -36.96 -0.70 6.41
C GLY A 25 -37.90 -1.85 6.76
N LEU A 26 -37.35 -2.97 7.26
CA LEU A 26 -38.13 -4.11 7.75
C LEU A 26 -38.88 -3.78 9.05
N THR A 27 -38.40 -2.83 9.85
CA THR A 27 -39.02 -2.38 11.10
C THR A 27 -40.01 -1.21 10.91
N GLY A 28 -40.23 -0.76 9.68
CA GLY A 28 -41.24 0.24 9.31
C GLY A 28 -40.74 1.69 9.31
N GLU A 29 -39.43 1.91 9.37
CA GLU A 29 -38.87 3.26 9.31
C GLU A 29 -38.97 3.83 7.89
N LYS A 30 -39.47 5.07 7.77
CA LYS A 30 -39.74 5.69 6.45
C LYS A 30 -38.52 6.39 5.84
N ALA A 31 -37.51 6.73 6.65
CA ALA A 31 -36.32 7.48 6.23
C ALA A 31 -35.17 6.57 5.75
N ILE A 32 -35.50 5.60 4.90
CA ILE A 32 -34.56 4.55 4.44
C ILE A 32 -34.02 4.79 3.03
N TYR A 33 -34.34 5.95 2.45
CA TYR A 33 -33.99 6.26 1.07
C TYR A 33 -32.86 7.29 0.99
N LYS A 34 -32.14 7.31 -0.14
CA LYS A 34 -31.11 8.29 -0.50
C LYS A 34 -31.51 9.02 -1.79
N ARG A 35 -31.20 10.33 -1.89
CA ARG A 35 -31.56 11.17 -3.04
C ARG A 35 -30.35 11.92 -3.58
N LEU A 36 -30.30 12.05 -4.91
CA LEU A 36 -29.34 12.89 -5.62
C LEU A 36 -29.67 14.37 -5.42
N PHE A 37 -28.70 15.15 -4.95
CA PHE A 37 -28.81 16.59 -4.79
C PHE A 37 -27.89 17.33 -5.76
N SER A 38 -28.41 18.37 -6.42
CA SER A 38 -27.65 19.26 -7.31
C SER A 38 -27.85 20.70 -6.84
N PHE A 39 -26.79 21.36 -6.40
CA PHE A 39 -26.84 22.77 -6.01
C PHE A 39 -26.98 23.71 -7.24
N PRO A 40 -27.67 24.86 -7.11
CA PRO A 40 -27.65 25.93 -8.10
C PRO A 40 -26.35 26.76 -8.00
N VAL A 41 -26.00 27.36 -9.13
CA VAL A 41 -24.70 27.94 -9.50
C VAL A 41 -24.33 29.19 -8.69
N SER A 42 -23.08 29.26 -8.20
CA SER A 42 -22.39 30.54 -8.03
C SER A 42 -20.95 30.46 -8.55
N THR A 43 -20.65 31.38 -9.45
CA THR A 43 -19.37 31.64 -10.12
C THR A 43 -18.21 31.89 -9.17
N GLY A 44 -17.01 31.36 -9.49
CA GLY A 44 -15.75 31.89 -8.96
C GLY A 44 -14.66 30.86 -8.67
N PHE A 45 -13.56 30.99 -9.40
CA PHE A 45 -12.21 30.48 -9.14
C PHE A 45 -11.86 30.07 -7.69
N SER A 46 -11.57 28.78 -7.46
CA SER A 46 -10.36 28.29 -6.79
C SER A 46 -10.34 26.76 -6.81
N ARG A 47 -9.26 26.15 -7.32
CA ARG A 47 -9.11 24.68 -7.40
C ARG A 47 -8.55 24.19 -6.06
N VAL A 48 -9.39 24.24 -5.02
CA VAL A 48 -9.08 23.59 -3.74
C VAL A 48 -9.27 22.09 -3.95
N VAL A 49 -8.16 21.35 -3.96
CA VAL A 49 -8.19 19.89 -3.87
C VAL A 49 -8.54 19.57 -2.43
N PHE A 50 -9.82 19.32 -2.15
CA PHE A 50 -10.20 18.71 -0.88
C PHE A 50 -9.73 17.25 -0.91
N PRO A 51 -9.21 16.71 0.21
CA PRO A 51 -8.98 15.27 0.32
C PRO A 51 -10.30 14.53 0.00
N CYS A 52 -10.22 13.47 -0.81
CA CYS A 52 -11.39 12.67 -1.17
C CYS A 52 -12.12 12.22 0.10
N GLN A 53 -13.36 12.68 0.30
CA GLN A 53 -14.19 12.23 1.40
C GLN A 53 -14.54 10.74 1.21
N PRO A 54 -14.64 9.94 2.29
CA PRO A 54 -14.98 8.53 2.20
C PRO A 54 -16.34 8.35 1.52
N GLY A 55 -16.35 7.62 0.41
CA GLY A 55 -17.55 7.36 -0.39
C GLY A 55 -17.70 8.21 -1.65
N SER A 56 -16.77 9.12 -1.97
CA SER A 56 -16.72 9.70 -3.32
C SER A 56 -16.32 8.63 -4.35
N PRO A 57 -16.98 8.57 -5.53
CA PRO A 57 -16.59 7.64 -6.58
C PRO A 57 -15.15 7.92 -7.01
N GLN A 58 -14.35 6.85 -7.08
CA GLN A 58 -12.96 6.90 -7.51
C GLN A 58 -12.85 7.57 -8.89
N GLN A 59 -12.06 8.64 -8.99
CA GLN A 59 -11.85 9.38 -10.23
C GLN A 59 -10.60 8.90 -10.97
N LYS A 60 -9.55 8.53 -10.23
CA LYS A 60 -8.28 8.03 -10.78
C LYS A 60 -7.86 6.73 -10.10
N PRO A 61 -7.11 5.85 -10.79
CA PRO A 61 -6.59 4.64 -10.16
C PRO A 61 -5.73 5.01 -8.95
N LYS A 62 -5.85 4.25 -7.86
CA LYS A 62 -4.95 4.34 -6.72
C LYS A 62 -3.61 3.74 -7.12
N ARG A 63 -2.51 4.28 -6.62
CA ARG A 63 -1.17 3.76 -6.90
C ARG A 63 -0.61 3.06 -5.68
N LEU A 64 -0.11 1.85 -5.89
CA LEU A 64 0.57 1.05 -4.88
C LEU A 64 1.97 0.70 -5.39
N ARG A 65 3.00 1.08 -4.64
CA ARG A 65 4.34 0.59 -4.86
C ARG A 65 4.76 -0.34 -3.74
N LEU A 66 5.11 -1.57 -4.09
CA LEU A 66 5.69 -2.53 -3.17
C LEU A 66 7.22 -2.46 -3.29
N VAL A 67 7.88 -2.13 -2.19
CA VAL A 67 9.35 -2.10 -2.07
C VAL A 67 9.76 -3.36 -1.33
N VAL A 68 10.61 -4.19 -1.93
CA VAL A 68 10.93 -5.52 -1.43
C VAL A 68 12.41 -5.65 -1.14
N ASP A 69 12.75 -6.09 0.06
CA ASP A 69 14.12 -6.46 0.40
C ASP A 69 14.50 -7.75 -0.34
N VAL A 70 15.49 -7.62 -1.23
CA VAL A 70 16.13 -8.71 -1.97
C VAL A 70 17.64 -8.71 -1.69
N SER A 71 18.03 -8.34 -0.46
CA SER A 71 19.41 -8.36 0.00
C SER A 71 19.92 -9.77 0.29
N GLY A 72 21.25 -9.92 0.35
CA GLY A 72 21.89 -11.19 0.69
C GLY A 72 21.50 -11.73 2.07
N SER A 73 21.06 -10.86 2.98
CA SER A 73 20.56 -11.26 4.30
C SER A 73 19.24 -12.03 4.20
N MET A 74 18.39 -11.67 3.24
CA MET A 74 17.16 -12.41 2.94
C MET A 74 17.47 -13.84 2.53
N TYR A 75 18.42 -14.03 1.61
CA TYR A 75 18.83 -15.37 1.16
C TYR A 75 19.54 -16.16 2.25
N ARG A 76 20.53 -15.56 2.93
CA ARG A 76 21.37 -16.23 3.93
C ARG A 76 20.59 -16.77 5.12
N PHE A 77 19.62 -16.00 5.62
CA PHE A 77 18.83 -16.40 6.78
C PHE A 77 17.55 -17.17 6.41
N ASN A 78 17.21 -17.27 5.12
CA ASN A 78 16.02 -17.98 4.67
C ASN A 78 15.95 -19.43 5.16
N GLY A 79 17.09 -20.15 5.20
CA GLY A 79 17.11 -21.53 5.70
C GLY A 79 16.81 -21.67 7.21
N VAL A 80 16.85 -20.57 7.97
CA VAL A 80 16.56 -20.57 9.41
C VAL A 80 15.12 -20.16 9.67
N ASP A 81 14.67 -19.08 9.03
CA ASP A 81 13.38 -18.47 9.35
C ASP A 81 12.45 -18.30 8.16
N GLY A 82 12.81 -18.68 6.93
CA GLY A 82 11.95 -18.59 5.75
C GLY A 82 11.63 -17.17 5.28
N ARG A 83 12.38 -16.13 5.69
CA ARG A 83 12.04 -14.72 5.40
C ARG A 83 11.98 -14.37 3.91
N LEU A 84 12.85 -14.96 3.07
CA LEU A 84 12.84 -14.71 1.63
C LEU A 84 11.65 -15.41 0.97
N GLU A 85 11.35 -16.64 1.37
CA GLU A 85 10.15 -17.36 0.94
C GLU A 85 8.89 -16.59 1.31
N ARG A 86 8.77 -16.10 2.55
CA ARG A 86 7.64 -15.27 2.95
C ARG A 86 7.51 -13.99 2.14
N SER A 87 8.61 -13.31 1.84
CA SER A 87 8.61 -12.12 0.99
C SER A 87 8.15 -12.44 -0.44
N MET A 88 8.59 -13.57 -1.00
CA MET A 88 8.15 -14.06 -2.30
C MET A 88 6.66 -14.43 -2.31
N GLU A 89 6.16 -15.07 -1.25
CA GLU A 89 4.73 -15.36 -1.06
C GLU A 89 3.90 -14.07 -0.98
N ALA A 90 4.38 -13.06 -0.24
CA ALA A 90 3.74 -11.75 -0.16
C ALA A 90 3.64 -11.06 -1.52
N VAL A 91 4.73 -11.09 -2.30
CA VAL A 91 4.77 -10.56 -3.67
C VAL A 91 3.82 -11.32 -4.58
N CYS A 92 3.77 -12.66 -4.49
CA CYS A 92 2.84 -13.48 -5.26
C CYS A 92 1.39 -13.12 -4.94
N MET A 93 1.06 -13.01 -3.67
CA MET A 93 -0.27 -12.61 -3.21
C MET A 93 -0.68 -11.23 -3.74
N VAL A 94 0.23 -10.25 -3.73
CA VAL A 94 -0.03 -8.92 -4.30
C VAL A 94 -0.29 -9.02 -5.81
N MET A 95 0.52 -9.78 -6.55
CA MET A 95 0.33 -9.97 -8.00
C MET A 95 -0.99 -10.67 -8.35
N GLU A 96 -1.49 -11.55 -7.49
CA GLU A 96 -2.78 -12.23 -7.67
C GLU A 96 -3.95 -11.36 -7.22
N ALA A 97 -3.83 -10.65 -6.10
CA ALA A 97 -4.90 -9.83 -5.53
C ALA A 97 -5.31 -8.68 -6.47
N PHE A 98 -4.38 -8.13 -7.24
CA PHE A 98 -4.65 -7.06 -8.20
C PHE A 98 -4.97 -7.55 -9.60
N GLU A 99 -4.97 -8.86 -9.84
CA GLU A 99 -5.43 -9.44 -11.10
C GLU A 99 -6.91 -9.05 -11.34
N ASN A 100 -7.21 -8.50 -12.52
CA ASN A 100 -8.53 -7.96 -12.90
C ASN A 100 -8.97 -6.65 -12.21
N TYR A 101 -8.15 -6.07 -11.32
CA TYR A 101 -8.44 -4.79 -10.65
C TYR A 101 -7.64 -3.60 -11.20
N GLU A 102 -7.01 -3.75 -12.37
CA GLU A 102 -6.12 -2.76 -13.01
C GLU A 102 -6.77 -1.37 -13.23
N HIS A 103 -8.09 -1.32 -13.42
CA HIS A 103 -8.83 -0.07 -13.59
C HIS A 103 -8.97 0.74 -12.29
N LYS A 104 -8.85 0.08 -11.13
CA LYS A 104 -8.93 0.71 -9.79
C LYS A 104 -7.55 0.88 -9.16
N PHE A 105 -6.64 -0.06 -9.40
CA PHE A 105 -5.33 -0.08 -8.79
C PHE A 105 -4.25 -0.24 -9.86
N LYS A 106 -3.31 0.70 -9.87
CA LYS A 106 -2.04 0.54 -10.56
C LYS A 106 -1.00 0.18 -9.53
N TYR A 107 -0.23 -0.88 -9.79
CA TYR A 107 0.84 -1.27 -8.90
C TYR A 107 2.13 -1.55 -9.63
N ASP A 108 3.23 -1.40 -8.90
CA ASP A 108 4.55 -1.80 -9.32
C ASP A 108 5.36 -2.35 -8.14
N ILE A 109 6.35 -3.18 -8.47
CA ILE A 109 7.17 -3.88 -7.48
C ILE A 109 8.63 -3.58 -7.79
N VAL A 110 9.33 -3.03 -6.81
CA VAL A 110 10.74 -2.70 -6.88
C VAL A 110 11.49 -3.37 -5.74
N GLY A 111 12.69 -3.86 -6.02
CA GLY A 111 13.59 -4.42 -5.03
C GLY A 111 14.66 -3.43 -4.57
N HIS A 112 15.15 -3.60 -3.35
CA HIS A 112 16.43 -3.04 -2.91
C HIS A 112 17.37 -4.14 -2.42
N SER A 113 18.67 -3.96 -2.63
CA SER A 113 19.73 -4.81 -2.11
C SER A 113 21.03 -4.01 -1.98
N GLY A 114 22.15 -4.65 -1.65
CA GLY A 114 23.45 -4.00 -1.70
C GLY A 114 23.90 -3.54 -3.10
N ASP A 115 23.26 -4.02 -4.17
CA ASP A 115 23.59 -3.58 -5.55
C ASP A 115 22.91 -2.27 -5.93
N GLY A 116 21.78 -1.95 -5.30
CA GLY A 116 21.02 -0.73 -5.62
C GLY A 116 19.66 -0.65 -4.94
N PHE A 117 19.05 0.52 -5.04
CA PHE A 117 17.83 0.89 -4.34
C PHE A 117 16.54 0.78 -5.19
N ASN A 118 16.66 0.55 -6.50
CA ASN A 118 15.53 0.55 -7.45
C ASN A 118 15.67 -0.57 -8.50
N ILE A 119 15.65 -1.82 -8.05
CA ILE A 119 15.70 -2.99 -8.91
C ILE A 119 14.28 -3.26 -9.42
N ALA A 120 14.01 -2.98 -10.69
CA ALA A 120 12.67 -3.17 -11.25
C ALA A 120 12.31 -4.67 -11.34
N LEU A 121 11.30 -5.10 -10.58
CA LEU A 121 10.77 -6.47 -10.62
C LEU A 121 9.50 -6.53 -11.48
N VAL A 122 8.56 -5.62 -11.22
CA VAL A 122 7.31 -5.48 -11.97
C VAL A 122 7.06 -4.01 -12.25
N GLY A 123 6.89 -3.64 -13.53
CA GLY A 123 6.50 -2.29 -13.92
C GLY A 123 4.99 -2.17 -14.08
N CYS A 124 4.45 -0.95 -13.90
CA CYS A 124 3.02 -0.65 -14.09
C CYS A 124 2.48 -1.13 -15.45
N ASP A 125 3.30 -1.07 -16.52
CA ASP A 125 2.91 -1.46 -17.87
C ASP A 125 3.14 -2.95 -18.18
N LYS A 126 3.83 -3.67 -17.30
CA LYS A 126 4.28 -5.07 -17.48
C LYS A 126 3.85 -5.95 -16.32
N VAL A 127 2.58 -5.83 -15.95
CA VAL A 127 1.96 -6.67 -14.92
C VAL A 127 1.88 -8.13 -15.39
N PRO A 128 2.30 -9.11 -14.57
CA PRO A 128 2.25 -10.52 -14.94
C PRO A 128 0.81 -11.03 -15.01
N LYS A 129 0.45 -11.64 -16.15
CA LYS A 129 -0.91 -12.11 -16.45
C LYS A 129 -1.14 -13.60 -16.22
N ASN A 130 -0.09 -14.34 -15.93
CA ASN A 130 -0.17 -15.79 -15.75
C ASN A 130 0.87 -16.30 -14.75
N ASN A 131 0.65 -17.52 -14.27
CA ASN A 131 1.49 -18.14 -13.24
C ASN A 131 2.94 -18.32 -13.69
N LYS A 132 3.19 -18.49 -15.01
CA LYS A 132 4.56 -18.57 -15.54
C LYS A 132 5.31 -17.25 -15.34
N GLN A 133 4.71 -16.12 -15.70
CA GLN A 133 5.30 -14.80 -15.54
C GLN A 133 5.50 -14.44 -14.06
N ARG A 134 4.52 -14.78 -13.21
CA ARG A 134 4.66 -14.61 -11.75
C ARG A 134 5.84 -15.42 -11.22
N LEU A 135 5.96 -16.68 -11.62
CA LEU A 135 7.08 -17.54 -11.22
C LEU A 135 8.43 -17.02 -11.74
N GLU A 136 8.49 -16.45 -12.94
CA GLU A 136 9.71 -15.82 -13.47
C GLU A 136 10.16 -14.65 -12.59
N ILE A 137 9.23 -13.82 -12.10
CA ILE A 137 9.53 -12.71 -11.17
C ILE A 137 10.09 -13.25 -9.85
N LEU A 138 9.45 -14.28 -9.27
CA LEU A 138 9.92 -14.88 -8.01
C LEU A 138 11.31 -15.51 -8.16
N LYS A 139 11.59 -16.17 -9.29
CA LYS A 139 12.92 -16.70 -9.61
C LYS A 139 13.95 -15.58 -9.71
N THR A 140 13.61 -14.46 -10.34
CA THR A 140 14.47 -13.28 -10.41
C THR A 140 14.77 -12.74 -9.02
N MET A 141 13.76 -12.61 -8.15
CA MET A 141 13.96 -12.20 -6.75
C MET A 141 14.92 -13.13 -6.00
N HIS A 142 14.70 -14.45 -6.12
CA HIS A 142 15.54 -15.45 -5.44
C HIS A 142 16.98 -15.42 -5.94
N ALA A 143 17.18 -15.39 -7.26
CA ALA A 143 18.51 -15.33 -7.86
C ALA A 143 19.22 -14.01 -7.51
N HIS A 144 18.51 -12.88 -7.52
CA HIS A 144 19.09 -11.59 -7.14
C HIS A 144 19.57 -11.59 -5.70
N ALA A 145 18.74 -12.05 -4.76
CA ALA A 145 19.11 -12.13 -3.35
C ALA A 145 20.31 -13.08 -3.11
N GLN A 146 20.51 -14.09 -3.96
CA GLN A 146 21.64 -15.00 -3.86
C GLN A 146 22.97 -14.37 -4.30
N PHE A 147 22.95 -13.52 -5.33
CA PHE A 147 24.16 -13.03 -5.99
C PHE A 147 24.46 -11.54 -5.77
N CYS A 148 23.59 -10.81 -5.08
CA CYS A 148 23.80 -9.39 -4.82
C CYS A 148 24.97 -9.13 -3.85
N MET A 149 25.57 -7.95 -3.97
CA MET A 149 26.56 -7.45 -3.03
C MET A 149 25.99 -7.30 -1.62
N SER A 150 26.86 -7.41 -0.61
CA SER A 150 26.49 -7.11 0.77
C SER A 150 26.19 -5.62 0.94
N GLY A 151 25.10 -5.30 1.61
CA GLY A 151 24.67 -3.94 1.87
C GLY A 151 23.16 -3.86 1.89
N ASP A 152 22.65 -2.71 2.32
CA ASP A 152 21.24 -2.43 2.30
C ASP A 152 21.01 -0.97 1.92
N HIS A 153 20.11 -0.79 0.96
CA HIS A 153 19.63 0.50 0.51
C HIS A 153 18.14 0.69 0.84
N THR A 154 17.64 0.09 1.94
CA THR A 154 16.24 0.23 2.38
C THR A 154 15.82 1.70 2.47
N LEU A 155 16.69 2.55 3.03
CA LEU A 155 16.36 3.96 3.26
C LEU A 155 16.24 4.73 1.95
N GLU A 156 17.26 4.63 1.09
CA GLU A 156 17.29 5.25 -0.23
C GLU A 156 16.17 4.70 -1.12
N GLY A 157 15.90 3.40 -1.07
CA GLY A 157 14.85 2.74 -1.84
C GLY A 157 13.46 3.19 -1.43
N THR A 158 13.23 3.34 -0.11
CA THR A 158 11.96 3.84 0.42
C THR A 158 11.76 5.31 0.06
N GLU A 159 12.78 6.15 0.22
CA GLU A 159 12.72 7.57 -0.13
C GLU A 159 12.45 7.75 -1.63
N HIS A 160 13.18 7.02 -2.48
CA HIS A 160 12.98 7.02 -3.92
C HIS A 160 11.57 6.54 -4.29
N ALA A 161 11.06 5.48 -3.66
CA ALA A 161 9.71 4.98 -3.91
C ALA A 161 8.63 6.01 -3.59
N ILE A 162 8.75 6.73 -2.47
CA ILE A 162 7.82 7.79 -2.05
C ILE A 162 7.86 8.98 -3.03
N GLN A 163 9.05 9.39 -3.47
CA GLN A 163 9.18 10.50 -4.41
C GLN A 163 8.63 10.14 -5.79
N GLU A 164 8.93 8.93 -6.28
CA GLU A 164 8.58 8.50 -7.63
C GLU A 164 7.08 8.21 -7.78
N ILE A 165 6.44 7.58 -6.78
CA ILE A 165 5.00 7.31 -6.86
C ILE A 165 4.16 8.59 -6.92
N ALA A 166 4.63 9.66 -6.29
CA ALA A 166 3.98 10.97 -6.25
C ALA A 166 4.11 11.78 -7.57
N LYS A 167 4.91 11.32 -8.55
CA LYS A 167 5.12 12.04 -9.82
C LYS A 167 3.92 11.96 -10.77
N GLU A 168 3.14 10.87 -10.72
CA GLU A 168 1.95 10.71 -11.57
C GLU A 168 0.70 10.93 -10.75
N GLU A 169 -0.33 11.56 -11.33
CA GLU A 169 -1.56 11.85 -10.58
C GLU A 169 -2.38 10.58 -10.29
N ALA A 170 -2.70 10.37 -9.01
CA ALA A 170 -3.59 9.33 -8.50
C ALA A 170 -4.55 9.91 -7.43
N ASP A 171 -5.61 9.17 -7.11
CA ASP A 171 -6.50 9.54 -6.00
C ASP A 171 -5.82 9.32 -4.65
N GLU A 172 -5.04 8.24 -4.52
CA GLU A 172 -4.28 7.88 -3.32
C GLU A 172 -2.97 7.20 -3.71
N TYR A 173 -1.94 7.39 -2.88
CA TYR A 173 -0.61 6.82 -3.02
C TYR A 173 -0.28 5.94 -1.83
N PHE A 174 0.20 4.73 -2.10
CA PHE A 174 0.62 3.75 -1.11
C PHE A 174 2.04 3.28 -1.40
N VAL A 175 2.90 3.29 -0.39
CA VAL A 175 4.21 2.64 -0.45
C VAL A 175 4.26 1.63 0.69
N ILE A 176 4.51 0.37 0.37
CA ILE A 176 4.64 -0.70 1.37
C ILE A 176 6.03 -1.29 1.24
N VAL A 177 6.80 -1.24 2.32
CA VAL A 177 8.18 -1.75 2.38
C VAL A 177 8.19 -3.09 3.09
N LEU A 178 8.68 -4.15 2.44
CA LEU A 178 8.92 -5.46 3.03
C LEU A 178 10.40 -5.57 3.39
N SER A 179 10.72 -5.72 4.68
CA SER A 179 12.11 -5.73 5.17
C SER A 179 12.32 -6.80 6.24
N ASP A 180 13.56 -7.23 6.43
CA ASP A 180 13.98 -8.19 7.47
C ASP A 180 14.29 -7.56 8.84
N ALA A 181 13.92 -6.28 9.02
CA ALA A 181 14.12 -5.50 10.24
C ALA A 181 15.59 -5.28 10.63
N ASN A 182 16.54 -5.53 9.74
CA ASN A 182 17.97 -5.53 10.07
C ASN A 182 18.65 -4.15 9.92
N LEU A 183 17.87 -3.06 10.05
CA LEU A 183 18.32 -1.67 9.84
C LEU A 183 19.54 -1.27 10.68
N GLU A 184 19.60 -1.72 11.94
CA GLU A 184 20.71 -1.39 12.85
C GLU A 184 22.07 -1.90 12.32
N ARG A 185 22.11 -3.07 11.67
CA ARG A 185 23.38 -3.63 11.15
C ARG A 185 23.97 -2.83 10.00
N TYR A 186 23.11 -2.08 9.30
CA TYR A 186 23.52 -1.20 8.22
C TYR A 186 23.73 0.24 8.70
N GLY A 187 23.68 0.47 10.02
CA GLY A 187 23.85 1.80 10.61
C GLY A 187 22.69 2.75 10.32
N ILE A 188 21.52 2.22 9.96
CA ILE A 188 20.32 3.01 9.68
C ILE A 188 19.57 3.24 11.00
N PRO A 189 19.52 4.47 11.53
CA PRO A 189 18.78 4.75 12.75
C PRO A 189 17.27 4.59 12.52
N PRO A 190 16.52 3.94 13.41
CA PRO A 190 15.06 3.80 13.27
C PRO A 190 14.34 5.15 13.13
N SER A 191 14.85 6.19 13.79
CA SER A 191 14.33 7.56 13.68
C SER A 191 14.47 8.14 12.27
N ARG A 192 15.53 7.79 11.54
CA ARG A 192 15.72 8.21 10.16
C ARG A 192 14.75 7.49 9.22
N PHE A 193 14.51 6.20 9.46
CA PHE A 193 13.50 5.46 8.71
C PHE A 193 12.08 5.99 8.99
N ALA A 194 11.78 6.36 10.25
CA ALA A 194 10.53 7.04 10.61
C ALA A 194 10.33 8.35 9.85
N GLN A 195 11.39 9.16 9.72
CA GLN A 195 11.37 10.39 8.93
C GLN A 195 11.06 10.09 7.47
N VAL A 196 11.75 9.10 6.86
CA VAL A 196 11.52 8.73 5.46
C VAL A 196 10.07 8.30 5.21
N LEU A 197 9.49 7.46 6.07
CA LEU A 197 8.08 7.05 5.99
C LEU A 197 7.08 8.21 6.13
N THR A 198 7.53 9.40 6.55
CA THR A 198 6.69 10.58 6.77
C THR A 198 7.12 11.80 5.95
N THR A 199 8.11 11.66 5.06
CA THR A 199 8.66 12.76 4.25
C THR A 199 7.62 13.42 3.37
N ASN A 200 6.67 12.66 2.82
CA ASN A 200 5.59 13.18 1.97
C ASN A 200 4.23 12.83 2.58
N THR A 201 3.49 13.85 3.01
CA THR A 201 2.17 13.69 3.65
C THR A 201 1.07 13.23 2.69
N GLN A 202 1.29 13.31 1.37
CA GLN A 202 0.35 12.77 0.37
C GLN A 202 0.52 11.27 0.17
N VAL A 203 1.63 10.68 0.62
CA VAL A 203 1.94 9.26 0.42
C VAL A 203 1.76 8.50 1.71
N ASN A 204 0.92 7.47 1.67
CA ASN A 204 0.73 6.55 2.78
C ASN A 204 1.84 5.49 2.73
N ALA A 205 2.95 5.75 3.43
CA ALA A 205 4.07 4.83 3.52
C ALA A 205 4.01 3.95 4.78
N PHE A 206 4.22 2.64 4.59
CA PHE A 206 4.17 1.61 5.62
C PHE A 206 5.36 0.66 5.51
N ALA A 207 5.76 0.07 6.63
CA ALA A 207 6.76 -1.00 6.69
C ALA A 207 6.15 -2.28 7.27
N ILE A 208 6.44 -3.41 6.65
CA ILE A 208 6.08 -4.74 7.12
C ILE A 208 7.39 -5.52 7.31
N PHE A 209 7.67 -5.88 8.56
CA PHE A 209 8.84 -6.66 8.91
C PHE A 209 8.52 -8.15 8.80
N ILE A 210 9.08 -8.81 7.78
CA ILE A 210 8.80 -10.22 7.42
C ILE A 210 9.83 -11.19 8.02
N GLY A 211 10.94 -10.66 8.51
CA GLY A 211 11.93 -11.39 9.28
C GLY A 211 12.38 -10.55 10.46
N SER A 212 12.88 -11.20 11.50
CA SER A 212 13.64 -10.53 12.55
C SER A 212 14.70 -11.48 13.09
N LEU A 213 15.83 -10.92 13.53
CA LEU A 213 16.76 -11.63 14.41
C LEU A 213 16.51 -11.10 15.83
N GLY A 214 15.71 -11.85 16.61
CA GLY A 214 15.35 -11.47 17.99
C GLY A 214 14.24 -10.41 18.04
N ASP A 215 14.36 -9.48 18.99
CA ASP A 215 13.36 -8.43 19.31
C ASP A 215 13.49 -7.16 18.45
N GLN A 216 14.25 -7.21 17.36
CA GLN A 216 14.54 -6.05 16.51
C GLN A 216 13.29 -5.45 15.86
N ALA A 217 12.39 -6.30 15.34
CA ALA A 217 11.14 -5.85 14.74
C ALA A 217 10.23 -5.17 15.77
N ASP A 218 10.15 -5.68 17.00
CA ASP A 218 9.38 -5.08 18.09
C ASP A 218 9.92 -3.71 18.49
N ARG A 219 11.25 -3.56 18.56
CA ARG A 219 11.89 -2.26 18.85
C ARG A 219 11.65 -1.25 17.75
N LEU A 220 11.72 -1.66 16.49
CA LEU A 220 11.39 -0.81 15.35
C LEU A 220 9.93 -0.37 15.40
N GLN A 221 9.00 -1.28 15.66
CA GLN A 221 7.57 -0.96 15.74
C GLN A 221 7.25 0.07 16.83
N ARG A 222 7.97 0.04 17.96
CA ARG A 222 7.83 1.04 19.04
C ARG A 222 8.39 2.42 18.70
N THR A 223 9.36 2.48 17.78
CA THR A 223 10.06 3.72 17.41
C THR A 223 9.43 4.38 16.17
N LEU A 224 8.86 3.57 15.28
CA LEU A 224 8.20 4.04 14.07
C LEU A 224 6.83 4.67 14.41
N PRO A 225 6.32 5.57 13.53
CA PRO A 225 5.04 6.22 13.77
C PRO A 225 3.91 5.20 13.93
N ALA A 226 3.03 5.44 14.90
CA ALA A 226 1.90 4.55 15.17
C ALA A 226 1.08 4.28 13.90
N GLY A 227 0.77 3.01 13.64
CA GLY A 227 0.02 2.57 12.47
C GLY A 227 0.81 2.52 11.15
N ARG A 228 2.11 2.85 11.15
CA ARG A 228 2.97 2.78 9.95
C ARG A 228 3.90 1.57 9.87
N SER A 229 3.93 0.73 10.90
CA SER A 229 4.80 -0.45 10.96
C SER A 229 4.10 -1.68 11.51
N PHE A 230 4.30 -2.80 10.83
CA PHE A 230 3.70 -4.09 11.14
C PHE A 230 4.77 -5.17 11.16
N ILE A 231 4.50 -6.25 11.87
CA ILE A 231 5.37 -7.43 11.95
C ILE A 231 4.54 -8.60 11.40
N ALA A 232 5.11 -9.37 10.48
CA ALA A 232 4.47 -10.51 9.83
C ALA A 232 5.42 -11.70 9.86
N MET A 233 5.33 -12.51 10.92
CA MET A 233 6.18 -13.70 11.07
C MET A 233 5.57 -14.93 10.37
N ASP A 234 4.27 -14.90 10.11
CA ASP A 234 3.54 -15.87 9.28
C ASP A 234 2.95 -15.15 8.05
N THR A 235 3.08 -15.75 6.86
CA THR A 235 2.52 -15.17 5.62
C THR A 235 1.00 -15.04 5.63
N LYS A 236 0.32 -15.82 6.47
CA LYS A 236 -1.13 -15.69 6.70
C LYS A 236 -1.53 -14.36 7.35
N GLU A 237 -0.61 -13.67 8.02
CA GLU A 237 -0.85 -12.38 8.65
C GLU A 237 -0.81 -11.24 7.63
N ILE A 238 -0.09 -11.41 6.51
CA ILE A 238 0.10 -10.36 5.50
C ILE A 238 -1.24 -9.89 4.89
N PRO A 239 -2.19 -10.76 4.50
CA PRO A 239 -3.51 -10.30 4.04
C PRO A 239 -4.23 -9.41 5.07
N GLN A 240 -4.18 -9.79 6.35
CA GLN A 240 -4.82 -9.05 7.43
C GLN A 240 -4.14 -7.69 7.64
N ILE A 241 -2.81 -7.64 7.60
CA ILE A 241 -2.03 -6.41 7.69
C ILE A 241 -2.35 -5.48 6.52
N LEU A 242 -2.38 -5.98 5.29
CA LEU A 242 -2.75 -5.18 4.12
C LEU A 242 -4.18 -4.64 4.25
N GLN A 243 -5.13 -5.46 4.71
CA GLN A 243 -6.50 -5.01 4.97
C GLN A 243 -6.55 -3.90 6.03
N GLN A 244 -5.77 -4.03 7.11
CA GLN A 244 -5.66 -3.00 8.15
C GLN A 244 -5.06 -1.70 7.59
N ILE A 245 -3.99 -1.80 6.78
CA ILE A 245 -3.36 -0.66 6.09
C ILE A 245 -4.41 0.08 5.26
N PHE A 246 -5.08 -0.60 4.34
CA PHE A 246 -6.06 0.04 3.46
C PHE A 246 -7.27 0.60 4.22
N THR A 247 -7.75 -0.09 5.26
CA THR A 247 -8.88 0.38 6.07
C THR A 247 -8.52 1.62 6.90
N SER A 248 -7.31 1.65 7.48
CA SER A 248 -6.84 2.78 8.29
C SER A 248 -6.73 4.07 7.47
N THR A 249 -6.28 3.96 6.22
CA THR A 249 -6.20 5.10 5.30
C THR A 249 -7.57 5.59 4.87
N MET A 250 -8.53 4.68 4.63
CA MET A 250 -9.94 5.07 4.36
C MET A 250 -10.54 5.87 5.52
N LEU A 251 -10.24 5.49 6.76
CA LEU A 251 -10.74 6.17 7.96
C LEU A 251 -10.00 7.49 8.26
N SER A 252 -8.70 7.59 7.97
CA SER A 252 -7.93 8.82 8.16
C SER A 252 -8.23 9.89 7.10
N SER A 253 -8.85 9.49 5.99
CA SER A 253 -9.31 10.38 4.91
C SER A 253 -10.76 10.87 5.14
N ALA A 254 -11.41 10.39 6.22
CA ALA A 254 -12.75 10.76 6.68
C ALA A 254 -12.76 12.02 7.53
#